data_AF-G9L1E1-F1
#
_entry.id   AF-G9L1E1-F1
#
_cell.length_a   1.000
_cell.length_b   1.000
_cell.length_c   1.000
_cell.angle_alpha   90.00
_cell.angle_beta   90.00
_cell.angle_gamma   90.00
#
_symmetry.space_group_name_H-M   'P 1'
#
loop_
_entity.id
_entity.type
_entity.pdbx_description
1 polymer ?
#
loop_
_entity_poly.entity_id
_entity_poly.type
_entity_poly.pdbx_seq_one_letter_code
_entity_poly.pdbx_strand_id
1 'polypeptide(L)'
;CHFSRVLRRVRLETDAHYEQPSEDCVLGFRAAHTMVKEYMIQFNRLVAELLVSSECTRTVTLLRWQPAPSERQLAALEEKHGELVPLSLHLHHHLRGCGSPGRQVYLLATLWRHLQRAARAGDHNLLADLITTDDVHPSLAPVGLDLRKALGRSVFGRSRQGEQQAAGHYALRVDWYTWATSPIR
;
A
#
# COMPACT_ATOMS: atom_id res chain seq x y z
N CYS A 1 4.91 16.04 -10.19
CA CYS A 1 4.92 14.71 -9.51
C CYS A 1 5.24 13.52 -10.45
N HIS A 2 6.01 13.69 -11.54
CA HIS A 2 6.27 12.57 -12.47
C HIS A 2 7.17 11.49 -11.84
N PHE A 3 8.34 11.88 -11.32
CA PHE A 3 9.30 10.93 -10.75
C PHE A 3 8.74 10.12 -9.59
N SER A 4 8.03 10.76 -8.65
CA SER A 4 7.38 10.03 -7.55
C SER A 4 6.36 9.00 -8.04
N ARG A 5 5.62 9.26 -9.12
CA ARG A 5 4.70 8.27 -9.71
C ARG A 5 5.46 7.10 -10.34
N VAL A 6 6.59 7.36 -11.00
CA VAL A 6 7.44 6.32 -11.57
C VAL A 6 8.03 5.44 -10.47
N LEU A 7 8.61 6.05 -9.43
CA LEU A 7 9.18 5.35 -8.28
C LEU A 7 8.12 4.48 -7.58
N ARG A 8 6.93 5.04 -7.33
CA ARG A 8 5.82 4.31 -6.72
C ARG A 8 5.38 3.12 -7.57
N ARG A 9 5.26 3.27 -8.89
CA ARG A 9 4.89 2.18 -9.81
C ARG A 9 5.93 1.07 -9.84
N VAL A 10 7.22 1.41 -9.81
CA VAL A 10 8.29 0.40 -9.72
C VAL A 10 8.20 -0.37 -8.41
N ARG A 11 7.87 0.30 -7.30
CA ARG A 11 7.80 -0.31 -5.96
C ARG A 11 6.53 -1.13 -5.72
N LEU A 12 5.38 -0.64 -6.15
CA LEU A 12 4.05 -1.20 -5.83
C LEU A 12 3.33 -1.83 -7.02
N GLU A 13 3.86 -1.71 -8.24
CA GLU A 13 3.25 -2.27 -9.46
C GLU A 13 1.78 -1.81 -9.63
N THR A 14 0.84 -2.75 -9.65
CA THR A 14 -0.61 -2.49 -9.75
C THR A 14 -1.18 -1.79 -8.52
N ASP A 15 -0.60 -2.02 -7.34
CA ASP A 15 -1.01 -1.41 -6.07
C ASP A 15 -0.62 0.07 -5.97
N ALA A 16 0.19 0.57 -6.92
CA ALA A 16 0.62 1.97 -6.95
C ALA A 16 -0.56 2.97 -7.03
N HIS A 17 -1.73 2.51 -7.47
CA HIS A 17 -2.94 3.33 -7.61
C HIS A 17 -3.79 3.41 -6.33
N TYR A 18 -3.57 2.51 -5.38
CA TYR A 18 -4.29 2.54 -4.11
C TYR A 18 -3.59 3.46 -3.12
N GLU A 19 -4.38 4.21 -2.37
CA GLU A 19 -3.93 5.00 -1.22
C GLU A 19 -5.05 5.00 -0.19
N GLN A 20 -4.74 4.49 1.00
CA GLN A 20 -5.69 4.46 2.11
C GLN A 20 -6.11 5.89 2.48
N PRO A 21 -7.41 6.15 2.73
CA PRO A 21 -7.85 7.45 3.23
C PRO A 21 -7.18 7.82 4.56
N SER A 22 -6.78 9.08 4.68
CA SER A 22 -6.34 9.69 5.92
C SER A 22 -6.99 11.07 6.07
N GLU A 23 -7.02 11.60 7.30
CA GLU A 23 -7.63 12.91 7.61
C GLU A 23 -7.00 14.04 6.77
N ASP A 24 -5.70 13.94 6.49
CA ASP A 24 -4.95 14.95 5.73
C ASP A 24 -5.00 14.73 4.20
N CYS A 25 -5.65 13.68 3.70
CA CYS A 25 -5.53 13.24 2.30
C CYS A 25 -6.89 13.12 1.59
N VAL A 26 -7.35 14.25 1.04
CA VAL A 26 -8.61 14.37 0.31
C VAL A 26 -8.50 13.76 -1.09
N LEU A 27 -9.52 12.98 -1.50
CA LEU A 27 -9.63 12.41 -2.85
C LEU A 27 -9.60 13.50 -3.93
N GLY A 28 -8.86 13.26 -5.01
CA GLY A 28 -8.61 14.22 -6.09
C GLY A 28 -7.44 15.18 -5.81
N PHE A 29 -7.00 15.31 -4.56
CA PHE A 29 -5.95 16.25 -4.13
C PHE A 29 -4.76 15.56 -3.47
N ARG A 30 -4.46 14.33 -3.89
CA ARG A 30 -3.42 13.49 -3.25
C ARG A 30 -2.02 13.64 -3.84
N ALA A 31 -1.89 14.29 -5.00
CA ALA A 31 -0.65 14.27 -5.77
C ALA A 31 0.59 14.77 -5.01
N ALA A 32 0.45 15.83 -4.20
CA ALA A 32 1.54 16.36 -3.38
C ALA A 32 1.86 15.43 -2.21
N HIS A 33 0.83 14.92 -1.52
CA HIS A 33 0.97 13.97 -0.42
C HIS A 33 1.67 12.68 -0.88
N THR A 34 1.20 12.07 -1.97
CA THR A 34 1.84 10.88 -2.57
C THR A 34 3.27 11.16 -2.98
N MET A 35 3.57 12.35 -3.51
CA MET A 35 4.94 12.72 -3.89
C MET A 35 5.87 12.76 -2.68
N VAL A 36 5.47 13.47 -1.61
CA VAL A 36 6.27 13.57 -0.39
C VAL A 36 6.44 12.19 0.24
N LYS A 37 5.35 11.42 0.37
CA LYS A 37 5.36 10.06 0.91
C LYS A 37 6.34 9.16 0.17
N GLU A 38 6.32 9.18 -1.16
CA GLU A 38 7.22 8.33 -1.96
C GLU A 38 8.69 8.70 -1.77
N TYR A 39 9.02 10.01 -1.75
CA TYR A 39 10.39 10.42 -1.49
C TYR A 39 10.87 10.08 -0.08
N MET A 40 10.01 10.20 0.93
CA MET A 40 10.34 9.77 2.28
C MET A 40 10.61 8.26 2.34
N ILE A 41 9.78 7.44 1.68
CA ILE A 41 10.00 6.00 1.62
C ILE A 41 11.34 5.68 0.94
N GLN A 42 11.61 6.30 -0.20
CA GLN A 42 12.86 6.08 -0.94
C GLN A 42 14.10 6.52 -0.16
N PHE A 43 14.05 7.68 0.49
CA PHE A 43 15.15 8.14 1.34
C PHE A 43 15.42 7.16 2.49
N ASN A 44 14.37 6.79 3.23
CA ASN A 44 14.46 5.86 4.35
C ASN A 44 14.98 4.48 3.94
N ARG A 45 14.54 3.97 2.78
CA ARG A 45 15.06 2.74 2.19
C ARG A 45 16.56 2.85 1.89
N LEU A 46 16.97 3.88 1.16
CA LEU A 46 18.37 4.06 0.75
C LEU A 46 19.30 4.24 1.96
N VAL A 47 18.86 4.95 3.00
CA VAL A 47 19.61 5.07 4.25
C VAL A 47 19.74 3.70 4.94
N ALA A 48 18.68 2.89 4.97
CA ALA A 48 18.75 1.54 5.53
C ALA A 48 19.75 0.65 4.74
N GLU A 49 19.68 0.66 3.41
CA GLU A 49 20.61 -0.08 2.55
C GLU A 49 22.06 0.35 2.78
N LEU A 50 22.32 1.66 2.84
CA LEU A 50 23.65 2.21 3.12
C LEU A 50 24.18 1.72 4.47
N LEU A 51 23.39 1.84 5.54
CA LEU A 51 23.81 1.48 6.89
C LEU A 51 23.99 -0.04 7.07
N VAL A 52 23.16 -0.86 6.43
CA VAL A 52 23.32 -2.33 6.48
C VAL A 52 24.51 -2.79 5.64
N SER A 53 24.83 -2.09 4.54
CA SER A 53 25.99 -2.45 3.70
C SER A 53 27.35 -2.07 4.30
N SER A 54 27.39 -1.12 5.24
CA SER A 54 28.62 -0.65 5.88
C SER A 54 29.07 -1.59 7.01
N GLU A 55 30.34 -1.97 7.00
CA GLU A 55 30.94 -2.91 7.97
C GLU A 55 30.73 -2.45 9.43
N CYS A 56 30.88 -1.15 9.70
CA CYS A 56 30.74 -0.59 11.04
C CYS A 56 29.30 -0.60 11.57
N THR A 57 28.30 -0.58 10.70
CA THR A 57 26.88 -0.41 11.08
C THR A 57 26.01 -1.61 10.76
N ARG A 58 26.51 -2.59 10.01
CA ARG A 58 25.76 -3.75 9.51
C ARG A 58 25.02 -4.55 10.58
N THR A 59 25.53 -4.62 11.81
CA THR A 59 24.92 -5.40 12.91
C THR A 59 24.28 -4.54 13.99
N VAL A 60 24.26 -3.21 13.80
CA VAL A 60 23.73 -2.24 14.78
C VAL A 60 22.68 -1.30 14.20
N THR A 61 22.42 -1.38 12.89
CA THR A 61 21.42 -0.55 12.22
C THR A 61 20.04 -0.87 12.77
N LEU A 62 19.32 0.16 13.23
CA LEU A 62 17.92 0.02 13.62
C LEU A 62 17.05 -0.02 12.37
N LEU A 63 16.43 -1.16 12.11
CA LEU A 63 15.52 -1.37 10.99
C LEU A 63 14.08 -1.39 11.49
N ARG A 64 13.14 -1.10 10.59
CA ARG A 64 11.71 -1.24 10.80
C ARG A 64 11.16 -2.21 9.78
N TRP A 65 10.79 -3.39 10.22
CA TRP A 65 10.23 -4.42 9.35
C TRP A 65 8.75 -4.65 9.64
N GLN A 66 8.06 -5.22 8.67
CA GLN A 66 6.68 -5.64 8.79
C GLN A 66 6.55 -7.00 8.10
N PRO A 67 6.31 -8.08 8.85
CA PRO A 67 6.19 -9.40 8.26
C PRO A 67 4.98 -9.45 7.31
N ALA A 68 5.11 -10.28 6.28
CA ALA A 68 3.98 -10.65 5.45
C ALA A 68 2.90 -11.35 6.31
N PRO A 69 1.61 -11.22 5.95
CA PRO A 69 0.58 -12.11 6.49
C PRO A 69 0.96 -13.57 6.24
N SER A 70 0.60 -14.44 7.17
CA SER A 70 0.81 -15.88 6.97
C SER A 70 -0.03 -16.40 5.81
N GLU A 71 0.44 -17.44 5.13
CA GLU A 71 -0.31 -18.08 4.03
C GLU A 71 -1.71 -18.50 4.45
N ARG A 72 -1.88 -18.95 5.70
CA ARG A 72 -3.21 -19.31 6.26
C ARG A 72 -4.14 -18.11 6.35
N GLN A 73 -3.62 -16.94 6.73
CA GLN A 73 -4.42 -15.70 6.78
C GLN A 73 -4.83 -15.25 5.38
N LEU A 74 -3.91 -15.32 4.41
CA LEU A 74 -4.20 -14.98 3.01
C LEU A 74 -5.23 -15.93 2.42
N ALA A 75 -5.07 -17.24 2.61
CA ALA A 75 -6.01 -18.25 2.14
C ALA A 75 -7.42 -18.06 2.76
N ALA A 76 -7.51 -17.74 4.05
CA ALA A 76 -8.80 -17.45 4.68
C ALA A 76 -9.47 -16.19 4.13
N LEU A 77 -8.70 -15.17 3.74
CA LEU A 77 -9.22 -13.97 3.08
C LEU A 77 -9.69 -14.28 1.65
N GLU A 78 -8.92 -15.08 0.91
CA GLU A 78 -9.27 -15.54 -0.44
C GLU A 78 -10.55 -16.36 -0.44
N GLU A 79 -10.71 -17.29 0.51
CA GLU A 79 -11.94 -18.08 0.66
C GLU A 79 -13.15 -17.20 1.01
N LYS A 80 -12.96 -16.24 1.92
CA LYS A 80 -14.04 -15.36 2.39
C LYS A 80 -14.48 -14.33 1.35
N HIS A 81 -13.54 -13.79 0.57
CA HIS A 81 -13.76 -12.60 -0.27
C HIS A 81 -13.38 -12.79 -1.74
N GLY A 82 -13.11 -14.02 -2.19
CA GLY A 82 -12.54 -14.33 -3.50
C GLY A 82 -13.27 -13.71 -4.69
N GLU A 83 -14.60 -13.64 -4.66
CA GLU A 83 -15.42 -13.03 -5.72
C GLU A 83 -15.22 -11.52 -5.88
N LEU A 84 -14.77 -10.84 -4.82
CA LEU A 84 -14.56 -9.40 -4.79
C LEU A 84 -13.12 -9.01 -5.15
N VAL A 85 -12.16 -9.93 -5.03
CA VAL A 85 -10.75 -9.68 -5.34
C VAL A 85 -10.54 -9.13 -6.76
N PRO A 86 -11.19 -9.65 -7.82
CA PRO A 86 -11.02 -9.12 -9.18
C PRO A 86 -11.54 -7.70 -9.39
N LEU A 87 -12.34 -7.15 -8.45
CA LEU A 87 -12.90 -5.81 -8.55
C LEU A 87 -11.96 -4.71 -8.03
N SER A 88 -10.85 -5.09 -7.38
CA SER A 88 -9.90 -4.15 -6.79
C SER A 88 -8.46 -4.43 -7.25
N LEU A 89 -7.77 -3.39 -7.69
CA LEU A 89 -6.34 -3.46 -7.99
C LEU A 89 -5.50 -3.74 -6.74
N HIS A 90 -5.92 -3.21 -5.58
CA HIS A 90 -5.24 -3.41 -4.31
C HIS A 90 -5.37 -4.86 -3.84
N LEU A 91 -6.60 -5.39 -3.81
CA LEU A 91 -6.84 -6.76 -3.38
C LEU A 91 -6.20 -7.77 -4.34
N HIS A 92 -6.30 -7.55 -5.64
CA HIS A 92 -5.69 -8.41 -6.64
C HIS A 92 -4.15 -8.46 -6.54
N HIS A 93 -3.52 -7.38 -6.06
CA HIS A 93 -2.08 -7.36 -5.81
C HIS A 93 -1.68 -8.26 -4.63
N HIS A 94 -2.52 -8.35 -3.60
CA HIS A 94 -2.21 -9.06 -2.36
C HIS A 94 -2.76 -10.48 -2.28
N LEU A 95 -3.86 -10.76 -2.98
CA LEU A 95 -4.63 -12.00 -2.90
C LEU A 95 -4.75 -12.63 -4.28
N ARG A 96 -4.74 -13.96 -4.34
CA ARG A 96 -5.04 -14.72 -5.55
C ARG A 96 -6.54 -14.75 -5.74
N GLY A 97 -7.04 -13.86 -6.58
CA GLY A 97 -8.45 -13.85 -6.96
C GLY A 97 -8.79 -15.07 -7.78
N CYS A 98 -9.69 -15.92 -7.26
CA CYS A 98 -10.30 -17.02 -8.00
C CYS A 98 -11.78 -16.70 -8.20
N GLY A 99 -12.21 -16.58 -9.45
CA GLY A 99 -13.62 -16.38 -9.80
C GLY A 99 -13.85 -15.31 -10.86
N SER A 100 -14.99 -15.42 -11.55
CA SER A 100 -15.53 -14.30 -12.31
C SER A 100 -16.09 -13.30 -11.31
N PRO A 101 -15.79 -12.00 -11.40
CA PRO A 101 -16.50 -11.02 -10.60
C PRO A 101 -18.01 -11.22 -10.80
N GLY A 102 -18.76 -11.21 -9.70
CA GLY A 102 -20.21 -11.21 -9.76
C GLY A 102 -20.71 -10.08 -10.67
N ARG A 103 -21.82 -10.30 -11.37
CA ARG A 103 -22.27 -9.42 -12.46
C ARG A 103 -22.68 -8.00 -12.02
N GLN A 104 -22.75 -7.73 -10.70
CA GLN A 104 -23.27 -6.48 -10.14
C GLN A 104 -22.40 -5.98 -8.98
N VAL A 105 -22.01 -4.71 -9.05
CA VAL A 105 -21.30 -3.99 -7.98
C VAL A 105 -22.23 -2.91 -7.43
N TYR A 106 -22.38 -2.86 -6.11
CA TYR A 106 -23.21 -1.85 -5.45
C TYR A 106 -22.38 -0.60 -5.16
N LEU A 107 -22.84 0.54 -5.68
CA LEU A 107 -22.21 1.84 -5.45
C LEU A 107 -23.13 2.74 -4.64
N LEU A 108 -22.54 3.57 -3.78
CA LEU A 108 -23.28 4.64 -3.14
C LEU A 108 -23.73 5.66 -4.19
N ALA A 109 -24.99 6.11 -4.10
CA ALA A 109 -25.51 7.11 -5.03
C ALA A 109 -24.72 8.45 -5.00
N THR A 110 -24.11 8.77 -3.86
CA THR A 110 -23.18 9.90 -3.73
C THR A 110 -21.90 9.67 -4.52
N LEU A 111 -21.27 8.50 -4.36
CA LEU A 111 -20.07 8.10 -5.09
C LEU A 111 -20.30 8.10 -6.60
N TRP A 112 -21.41 7.53 -7.06
CA TRP A 112 -21.79 7.52 -8.48
C TRP A 112 -21.92 8.93 -9.06
N ARG A 113 -22.56 9.84 -8.33
CA ARG A 113 -22.66 11.25 -8.75
C ARG A 113 -21.29 11.92 -8.82
N HIS A 114 -20.37 11.63 -7.90
CA HIS A 114 -19.01 12.16 -7.95
C HIS A 114 -18.23 11.62 -9.15
N LEU A 115 -18.32 10.31 -9.44
CA LEU A 115 -17.73 9.70 -10.63
C LEU A 115 -18.23 10.37 -11.92
N GLN A 116 -19.55 10.56 -12.05
CA GLN A 116 -20.14 11.23 -13.20
C GLN A 116 -19.66 12.67 -13.36
N ARG A 117 -19.56 13.42 -12.24
CA ARG A 117 -19.06 14.80 -12.25
C ARG A 117 -17.58 14.86 -12.66
N ALA A 118 -16.74 14.02 -12.06
CA ALA A 118 -15.32 13.93 -12.39
C ALA A 118 -15.11 13.58 -13.87
N ALA A 119 -15.85 12.59 -14.38
CA ALA A 119 -15.81 12.19 -15.78
C ALA A 119 -16.21 13.33 -16.74
N ARG A 120 -17.29 14.06 -16.43
CA ARG A 120 -17.74 15.21 -17.25
C ARG A 120 -16.77 16.38 -17.22
N ALA A 121 -16.09 16.59 -16.09
CA ALA A 121 -15.10 17.64 -15.92
C ALA A 121 -13.71 17.26 -16.51
N GLY A 122 -13.52 16.01 -16.95
CA GLY A 122 -12.20 15.52 -17.36
C GLY A 122 -11.19 15.42 -16.21
N ASP A 123 -11.65 15.37 -14.96
CA ASP A 123 -10.78 15.24 -13.79
C ASP A 123 -10.36 13.79 -13.60
N HIS A 124 -9.31 13.40 -14.34
CA HIS A 124 -8.76 12.05 -14.30
C HIS A 124 -8.14 11.67 -12.95
N ASN A 125 -7.66 12.65 -12.16
CA ASN A 125 -7.07 12.38 -10.86
C ASN A 125 -8.15 11.98 -9.86
N LEU A 126 -9.23 12.77 -9.79
CA LEU A 126 -10.37 12.43 -8.95
C LEU A 126 -11.04 11.13 -9.41
N LEU A 127 -11.17 10.92 -10.72
CA LEU A 127 -11.74 9.68 -11.26
C LEU A 127 -10.91 8.45 -10.85
N ALA A 128 -9.59 8.52 -10.98
CA ALA A 128 -8.70 7.45 -10.53
C ALA A 128 -8.86 7.20 -9.03
N ASP A 129 -8.77 8.24 -8.20
CA ASP A 129 -8.89 8.13 -6.74
C ASP A 129 -10.23 7.50 -6.31
N LEU A 130 -11.35 7.90 -6.92
CA LEU A 130 -12.67 7.35 -6.60
C LEU A 130 -12.83 5.88 -7.02
N ILE A 131 -12.13 5.44 -8.07
CA ILE A 131 -12.19 4.06 -8.54
C ILE A 131 -11.26 3.18 -7.70
N THR A 132 -10.03 3.60 -7.45
CA THR A 132 -8.97 2.75 -6.90
C THR A 132 -8.86 2.81 -5.38
N THR A 133 -9.64 3.66 -4.71
CA THR A 133 -9.71 3.69 -3.24
C THR A 133 -10.81 2.75 -2.74
N ASP A 134 -10.47 1.49 -2.46
CA ASP A 134 -11.43 0.47 -2.01
C ASP A 134 -12.30 0.90 -0.82
N ASP A 135 -11.76 1.69 0.10
CA ASP A 135 -12.44 2.13 1.31
C ASP A 135 -13.69 2.99 1.05
N VAL A 136 -13.86 3.56 -0.16
CA VAL A 136 -15.09 4.31 -0.51
C VAL A 136 -16.18 3.44 -1.11
N HIS A 137 -15.88 2.17 -1.44
CA HIS A 137 -16.79 1.23 -2.05
C HIS A 137 -17.38 0.30 -0.98
N PRO A 138 -18.71 0.28 -0.76
CA PRO A 138 -19.32 -0.50 0.32
C PRO A 138 -18.97 -1.98 0.33
N SER A 139 -18.85 -2.59 -0.85
CA SER A 139 -18.51 -4.01 -0.99
C SER A 139 -17.03 -4.30 -0.73
N LEU A 140 -16.12 -3.37 -1.03
CA LEU A 140 -14.68 -3.58 -0.95
C LEU A 140 -14.08 -3.11 0.39
N ALA A 141 -14.66 -2.09 1.01
CA ALA A 141 -14.17 -1.53 2.27
C ALA A 141 -14.01 -2.57 3.40
N PRO A 142 -14.95 -3.53 3.62
CA PRO A 142 -14.76 -4.59 4.61
C PRO A 142 -13.60 -5.54 4.27
N VAL A 143 -13.36 -5.80 2.99
CA VAL A 143 -12.28 -6.67 2.52
C VAL A 143 -10.93 -6.03 2.78
N GLY A 144 -10.77 -4.75 2.41
CA GLY A 144 -9.56 -3.97 2.70
C GLY A 144 -9.29 -3.88 4.20
N LEU A 145 -10.33 -3.74 5.03
CA LEU A 145 -10.19 -3.77 6.49
C LEU A 145 -9.70 -5.13 7.01
N ASP A 146 -10.25 -6.24 6.51
CA ASP A 146 -9.84 -7.58 6.91
C ASP A 146 -8.39 -7.88 6.47
N LEU A 147 -7.99 -7.45 5.26
CA LEU A 147 -6.60 -7.52 4.81
C LEU A 147 -5.69 -6.74 5.76
N ARG A 148 -6.04 -5.51 6.13
CA ARG A 148 -5.27 -4.70 7.08
C ARG A 148 -5.16 -5.33 8.46
N LYS A 149 -6.19 -6.04 8.93
CA LYS A 149 -6.13 -6.80 10.19
C LYS A 149 -5.21 -8.02 10.10
N ALA A 150 -5.12 -8.63 8.91
CA ALA A 150 -4.19 -9.73 8.66
C ALA A 150 -2.73 -9.25 8.54
N LEU A 151 -2.51 -8.00 8.11
CA LEU A 151 -1.18 -7.39 8.12
C LEU A 151 -0.65 -7.33 9.56
N GLY A 152 0.55 -7.87 9.76
CA GLY A 152 1.26 -7.74 11.02
C GLY A 152 1.59 -6.28 11.34
N ARG A 153 1.78 -5.96 12.62
CA ARG A 153 2.31 -4.65 13.03
C ARG A 153 3.75 -4.50 12.55
N SER A 154 4.11 -3.32 12.08
CA SER A 154 5.52 -2.99 11.85
C SER A 154 6.22 -2.86 13.20
N VAL A 155 7.43 -3.40 13.32
CA VAL A 155 8.24 -3.33 14.55
C VAL A 155 9.66 -2.89 14.24
N PHE A 156 10.29 -2.29 15.24
CA PHE A 156 11.70 -1.96 15.17
C PHE A 156 12.56 -3.11 15.68
N GLY A 157 13.70 -3.30 15.05
CA GLY A 157 14.72 -4.19 15.56
C GLY A 157 16.07 -3.97 14.90
N ARG A 158 17.11 -4.41 15.59
CA ARG A 158 18.49 -4.29 15.11
C ARG A 158 18.73 -5.26 13.96
N SER A 159 19.48 -4.83 12.96
CA SER A 159 20.05 -5.71 11.95
C SER A 159 20.93 -6.78 12.61
N ARG A 160 20.84 -8.03 12.16
CA ARG A 160 21.64 -9.16 12.67
C ARG A 160 22.56 -9.71 11.58
N GLN A 161 23.63 -10.37 12.00
CA GLN A 161 24.51 -11.12 11.11
C GLN A 161 23.91 -12.52 10.89
N GLY A 162 23.60 -12.88 9.64
CA GLY A 162 23.10 -14.21 9.25
C GLY A 162 21.95 -14.19 8.22
N GLU A 163 21.80 -15.28 7.46
CA GLU A 163 20.85 -15.43 6.34
C GLU A 163 19.35 -15.40 6.72
N GLN A 164 19.02 -15.41 8.02
CA GLN A 164 17.66 -15.66 8.50
C GLN A 164 16.78 -14.41 8.71
N GLN A 165 17.28 -13.19 8.51
CA GLN A 165 16.43 -12.00 8.68
C GLN A 165 15.79 -11.60 7.35
N ALA A 166 14.62 -12.17 7.06
CA ALA A 166 13.68 -11.58 6.11
C ALA A 166 13.13 -10.27 6.71
N ALA A 167 13.97 -9.23 6.73
CA ALA A 167 13.71 -7.93 7.38
C ALA A 167 12.94 -6.95 6.49
N GLY A 168 12.15 -7.47 5.55
CA GLY A 168 11.36 -6.66 4.62
C GLY A 168 10.19 -5.95 5.32
N HIS A 169 9.68 -4.92 4.66
CA HIS A 169 8.48 -4.23 5.06
C HIS A 169 7.36 -4.52 4.06
N TYR A 170 6.50 -5.48 4.38
CA TYR A 170 5.49 -6.02 3.45
C TYR A 170 4.64 -4.94 2.77
N ALA A 171 3.99 -4.05 3.54
CA ALA A 171 3.12 -3.02 2.95
C ALA A 171 3.89 -1.93 2.17
N LEU A 172 5.19 -1.76 2.42
CA LEU A 172 6.01 -0.81 1.69
C LEU A 172 6.74 -1.47 0.51
N ARG A 173 6.73 -2.80 0.40
CA ARG A 173 7.40 -3.56 -0.66
C ARG A 173 8.89 -3.18 -0.79
N VAL A 174 9.59 -3.12 0.34
CA VAL A 174 11.03 -2.86 0.40
C VAL A 174 11.73 -3.89 1.29
N ASP A 175 12.94 -4.27 0.92
CA ASP A 175 13.74 -5.27 1.65
C ASP A 175 14.37 -4.71 2.92
N TRP A 176 14.77 -3.42 2.86
CA TRP A 176 15.35 -2.70 3.98
C TRP A 176 14.61 -1.39 4.19
N TYR A 177 14.24 -1.12 5.43
CA TYR A 177 13.59 0.12 5.81
C TYR A 177 14.03 0.55 7.19
N THR A 178 14.29 1.84 7.35
CA THR A 178 14.51 2.48 8.65
C THR A 178 13.65 3.74 8.73
N TRP A 179 13.65 4.40 9.88
CA TRP A 179 12.97 5.68 10.05
C TRP A 179 14.02 6.77 10.25
N ALA A 180 14.60 7.24 9.15
CA ALA A 180 15.63 8.28 9.15
C ALA A 180 15.04 9.70 8.97
N THR A 181 13.93 9.81 8.23
CA THR A 181 13.19 11.06 8.10
C THR A 181 12.55 11.47 9.43
N SER A 182 12.52 12.77 9.70
CA SER A 182 11.87 13.36 10.90
C SER A 182 12.55 13.07 12.24
N PRO A 183 13.88 13.22 12.39
CA PRO A 183 14.59 12.94 13.66
C PRO A 183 14.15 13.82 14.85
N ILE A 184 13.43 14.92 14.59
CA ILE A 184 12.93 15.85 15.62
C ILE A 184 11.68 15.29 16.33
N ARG A 185 10.90 14.42 15.66
CA ARG A 185 9.58 13.97 16.13
C ARG A 185 9.49 12.45 16.18
#